data_AF-A0A7V9HA08-F1
#
_entry.id   AF-A0A7V9HA08-F1
#
_cell.length_a   1.000
_cell.length_b   1.000
_cell.length_c   1.000
_cell.angle_alpha   90.00
_cell.angle_beta   90.00
_cell.angle_gamma   90.00
#
_symmetry.space_group_name_H-M   'P 1'
#
loop_
_entity.id
_entity.type
_entity.pdbx_description
1 polymer ?
#
loop_
_entity_poly.entity_id
_entity_poly.type
_entity_poly.pdbx_seq_one_letter_code
_entity_poly.pdbx_strand_id
1 'polypeptide(L)'
;LVAAIALAACGGDQAGGGEKASASTNVDQLLKETFTGDKKVESATLGLTVLIDAKGAQSQGVSGPIKVKLGGPIEGLEGKTLPRFKLDLAFSGAGQNLKAGATSTGDKAFVNFNNQDYAVSDLVFKQLKAGYEEAQKRSTKEQKGKQPSLATLGIDARKWLTDPRNAGEAKVGGDDTIKVTGGVDVPKLLDDVNVALSKASSLGLQNTGQLPQKLTAEQRKQVVDAVKGLKVEIYTGKEDKILRRMVVALDLEAPKSSGSAQGAQSAAVKLDFSLTKINEDSKIVTPSKTKPFDELLAQLGSLGGLGGAGSQPDPGGSGGASQQELKNYTDCITKAGSDVKAAQDCAKLLTP
;
A
#
# COMPACT_ATOMS: atom_id res chain seq x y z
N LEU A 1 -9.99 66.72 -9.95
CA LEU A 1 -10.21 66.60 -8.51
C LEU A 1 -9.56 65.30 -8.04
N VAL A 2 -8.86 65.35 -6.91
CA VAL A 2 -7.84 64.42 -6.42
C VAL A 2 -8.40 63.07 -5.96
N ALA A 3 -7.56 62.03 -6.05
CA ALA A 3 -7.77 60.66 -5.59
C ALA A 3 -8.00 60.50 -4.08
N ALA A 4 -8.68 59.43 -3.68
CA ALA A 4 -8.46 58.74 -2.40
C ALA A 4 -8.98 57.29 -2.47
N ILE A 5 -8.05 56.35 -2.64
CA ILE A 5 -8.25 54.93 -2.40
C ILE A 5 -8.15 54.73 -0.89
N ALA A 6 -9.24 54.28 -0.25
CA ALA A 6 -9.24 53.84 1.13
C ALA A 6 -9.18 52.31 1.19
N LEU A 7 -7.98 51.77 1.40
CA LEU A 7 -7.75 50.40 1.82
C LEU A 7 -8.20 50.28 3.29
N ALA A 8 -9.32 49.62 3.53
CA ALA A 8 -9.70 49.16 4.87
C ALA A 8 -8.97 47.84 5.16
N ALA A 9 -7.79 47.95 5.77
CA ALA A 9 -7.12 46.87 6.48
C ALA A 9 -7.38 47.04 7.98
N CYS A 10 -8.10 46.08 8.59
CA CYS A 10 -8.20 45.73 10.02
C CYS A 10 -9.42 44.79 10.13
N GLY A 11 -9.43 43.65 10.80
CA GLY A 11 -8.48 42.99 11.68
C GLY A 11 -9.09 41.62 12.01
N GLY A 12 -8.24 40.63 12.25
CA GLY A 12 -8.67 39.27 12.52
C GLY A 12 -7.55 38.50 13.19
N ASP A 13 -7.34 38.80 14.48
CA ASP A 13 -6.67 37.87 15.39
C ASP A 13 -7.53 36.59 15.49
N GLN A 14 -7.20 35.62 14.65
CA GLN A 14 -7.62 34.23 14.78
C GLN A 14 -6.36 33.38 14.90
N ALA A 15 -6.13 32.92 16.11
CA ALA A 15 -5.08 31.98 16.46
C ALA A 15 -5.12 30.72 15.55
N GLY A 16 -3.95 30.35 15.01
CA GLY A 16 -3.67 28.95 14.65
C GLY A 16 -3.80 28.52 13.19
N GLY A 17 -3.95 29.42 12.22
CA GLY A 17 -3.89 29.06 10.79
C GLY A 17 -2.51 29.28 10.19
N GLY A 18 -1.73 28.21 9.99
CA GLY A 18 -0.44 28.31 9.28
C GLY A 18 -0.61 28.92 7.88
N GLU A 19 0.40 29.64 7.40
CA GLU A 19 0.37 30.30 6.09
C GLU A 19 0.04 29.29 4.97
N LYS A 20 -0.88 29.67 4.08
CA LYS A 20 -1.27 28.84 2.94
C LYS A 20 -0.07 28.63 2.01
N ALA A 21 0.13 27.41 1.53
CA ALA A 21 1.20 27.17 0.55
C ALA A 21 0.81 27.78 -0.81
N SER A 22 1.83 28.26 -1.51
CA SER A 22 1.72 28.90 -2.82
C SER A 22 2.87 28.44 -3.73
N ALA A 23 2.86 28.91 -4.98
CA ALA A 23 3.96 28.68 -5.92
C ALA A 23 5.30 29.32 -5.46
N SER A 24 5.28 30.24 -4.49
CA SER A 24 6.48 30.87 -3.94
C SER A 24 6.94 30.26 -2.61
N THR A 25 6.20 29.32 -2.03
CA THR A 25 6.61 28.64 -0.79
C THR A 25 7.93 27.90 -1.00
N ASN A 26 8.85 28.04 -0.05
CA ASN A 26 10.13 27.33 -0.04
C ASN A 26 9.89 25.81 -0.08
N VAL A 27 10.59 25.12 -0.99
CA VAL A 27 10.35 23.70 -1.26
C VAL A 27 10.75 22.79 -0.09
N ASP A 28 11.82 23.10 0.64
CA ASP A 28 12.27 22.31 1.78
C ASP A 28 11.33 22.45 2.96
N GLN A 29 10.82 23.66 3.20
CA GLN A 29 9.74 23.90 4.16
C GLN A 29 8.50 23.10 3.76
N LEU A 30 8.07 23.19 2.50
CA LEU A 30 6.88 22.49 2.02
C LEU A 30 7.02 20.98 2.22
N LEU A 31 8.13 20.38 1.81
CA LEU A 31 8.38 18.95 2.01
C LEU A 31 8.45 18.57 3.49
N LYS A 32 9.12 19.38 4.32
CA LYS A 32 9.16 19.17 5.77
C LYS A 32 7.74 19.16 6.33
N GLU A 33 6.92 20.14 5.98
CA GLU A 33 5.52 20.17 6.38
C GLU A 33 4.81 18.93 5.85
N THR A 34 4.85 18.60 4.56
CA THR A 34 4.16 17.42 4.00
C THR A 34 4.45 16.11 4.73
N PHE A 35 5.73 15.85 5.07
CA PHE A 35 6.17 14.58 5.64
C PHE A 35 6.37 14.60 7.16
N THR A 36 6.09 15.72 7.84
CA THR A 36 6.19 15.81 9.31
C THR A 36 5.00 16.51 9.96
N GLY A 37 4.88 16.39 11.27
CA GLY A 37 3.85 17.06 12.06
C GLY A 37 2.61 16.22 12.32
N ASP A 38 1.71 16.77 13.14
CA ASP A 38 0.55 16.07 13.70
C ASP A 38 -0.72 16.31 12.86
N LYS A 39 -0.56 16.28 11.52
CA LYS A 39 -1.69 16.44 10.61
C LYS A 39 -2.63 15.27 10.73
N LYS A 40 -3.92 15.60 10.79
CA LYS A 40 -5.00 14.65 11.04
C LYS A 40 -5.67 14.20 9.76
N VAL A 41 -5.68 12.89 9.54
CA VAL A 41 -6.37 12.24 8.43
C VAL A 41 -7.28 11.20 9.05
N GLU A 42 -8.53 11.57 9.29
CA GLU A 42 -9.55 10.70 9.88
C GLU A 42 -10.20 9.80 8.83
N SER A 43 -10.42 10.34 7.64
CA SER A 43 -10.95 9.65 6.47
C SER A 43 -10.23 10.08 5.19
N ALA A 44 -10.22 9.20 4.18
CA ALA A 44 -9.76 9.50 2.83
C ALA A 44 -10.26 8.46 1.82
N THR A 45 -10.29 8.83 0.54
CA THR A 45 -10.30 7.87 -0.57
C THR A 45 -8.87 7.61 -1.03
N LEU A 46 -8.40 6.38 -0.82
CA LEU A 46 -7.11 5.88 -1.27
C LEU A 46 -7.16 5.55 -2.76
N GLY A 47 -6.11 5.90 -3.49
CA GLY A 47 -5.83 5.35 -4.81
C GLY A 47 -4.35 5.03 -4.96
N LEU A 48 -4.01 3.77 -5.21
CA LEU A 48 -2.67 3.28 -5.51
C LEU A 48 -2.70 2.57 -6.86
N THR A 49 -1.82 2.97 -7.76
CA THR A 49 -1.58 2.26 -9.03
C THR A 49 -0.11 1.94 -9.16
N VAL A 50 0.20 0.68 -9.48
CA VAL A 50 1.53 0.24 -9.92
C VAL A 50 1.39 -0.23 -11.36
N LEU A 51 2.22 0.33 -12.24
CA LEU A 51 2.32 -0.04 -13.64
C LEU A 51 3.74 -0.47 -13.93
N ILE A 52 3.91 -1.63 -14.55
CA ILE A 52 5.19 -2.15 -15.03
C ILE A 52 4.99 -2.47 -16.51
N ASP A 53 5.68 -1.75 -17.37
CA ASP A 53 5.66 -1.94 -18.82
C ASP A 53 7.04 -2.40 -19.28
N ALA A 54 7.20 -3.71 -19.51
CA ALA A 54 8.44 -4.32 -19.94
C ALA A 54 8.44 -4.56 -21.45
N LYS A 55 9.38 -3.93 -22.17
CA LYS A 55 9.55 -4.11 -23.61
C LYS A 55 10.56 -5.23 -23.88
N GLY A 56 10.27 -6.10 -24.84
CA GLY A 56 11.12 -7.24 -25.23
C GLY A 56 10.77 -8.56 -24.53
N ALA A 57 9.93 -8.53 -23.49
CA ALA A 57 9.53 -9.72 -22.73
C ALA A 57 8.45 -10.59 -23.43
N GLN A 58 7.97 -10.18 -24.61
CA GLN A 58 6.86 -10.82 -25.33
C GLN A 58 7.16 -12.27 -25.73
N SER A 59 8.43 -12.62 -25.95
CA SER A 59 8.86 -13.97 -26.33
C SER A 59 8.78 -14.99 -25.19
N GLN A 60 8.52 -14.56 -23.94
CA GLN A 60 8.40 -15.43 -22.76
C GLN A 60 6.98 -15.49 -22.18
N GLY A 61 5.95 -15.16 -22.98
CA GLY A 61 4.54 -15.27 -22.56
C GLY A 61 4.03 -14.12 -21.68
N VAL A 62 4.88 -13.14 -21.35
CA VAL A 62 4.46 -11.90 -20.68
C VAL A 62 3.91 -10.93 -21.73
N SER A 63 2.59 -10.95 -21.93
CA SER A 63 1.89 -10.03 -22.83
C SER A 63 1.38 -8.80 -22.10
N GLY A 64 1.83 -7.62 -22.56
CA GLY A 64 1.34 -6.31 -22.14
C GLY A 64 1.83 -5.85 -20.76
N PRO A 65 1.49 -4.60 -20.39
CA PRO A 65 1.90 -4.03 -19.11
C PRO A 65 1.18 -4.73 -17.95
N ILE A 66 1.93 -4.96 -16.87
CA ILE A 66 1.37 -5.40 -15.60
C ILE A 66 0.85 -4.17 -14.87
N LYS A 67 -0.42 -4.20 -14.46
CA LYS A 67 -1.10 -3.11 -13.79
C LYS A 67 -1.80 -3.63 -12.55
N VAL A 68 -1.41 -3.08 -11.39
CA VAL A 68 -2.05 -3.30 -10.10
C VAL A 68 -2.71 -2.00 -9.68
N LYS A 69 -3.97 -2.07 -9.26
CA LYS A 69 -4.71 -0.95 -8.70
C LYS A 69 -5.32 -1.36 -7.38
N LEU A 70 -5.14 -0.54 -6.36
CA LEU A 70 -5.84 -0.64 -5.08
C LEU A 70 -6.52 0.71 -4.83
N GLY A 71 -7.80 0.72 -4.47
CA GLY A 71 -8.43 1.98 -4.12
C GLY A 71 -9.79 1.85 -3.47
N GLY A 72 -10.21 2.95 -2.84
CA GLY A 72 -11.51 3.06 -2.19
C GLY A 72 -11.46 3.84 -0.86
N PRO A 73 -12.61 4.08 -0.22
CA PRO A 73 -12.70 4.84 1.01
C PRO A 73 -12.14 4.09 2.22
N ILE A 74 -11.52 4.85 3.12
CA ILE A 74 -11.02 4.41 4.43
C ILE A 74 -11.39 5.46 5.47
N GLU A 75 -11.80 5.02 6.67
CA GLU A 75 -12.13 5.86 7.82
C GLU A 75 -11.59 5.26 9.12
N GLY A 76 -11.29 6.12 10.09
CA GLY A 76 -10.80 5.72 11.41
C GLY A 76 -9.30 5.47 11.45
N LEU A 77 -8.53 6.15 10.59
CA LEU A 77 -7.07 6.00 10.47
C LEU A 77 -6.29 6.47 11.71
N GLU A 78 -6.88 7.32 12.56
CA GLU A 78 -6.28 7.77 13.82
C GLU A 78 -6.56 6.82 15.00
N GLY A 79 -7.44 5.83 14.79
CA GLY A 79 -7.87 4.91 15.83
C GLY A 79 -6.85 3.81 16.10
N LYS A 80 -6.89 3.24 17.31
CA LYS A 80 -6.19 1.98 17.63
C LYS A 80 -6.96 0.74 17.16
N THR A 81 -8.21 0.93 16.75
CA THR A 81 -9.13 -0.11 16.30
C THR A 81 -9.02 -0.33 14.80
N LEU A 82 -9.42 -1.52 14.34
CA LEU A 82 -9.45 -1.82 12.91
C LEU A 82 -10.25 -0.75 12.13
N PRO A 83 -9.66 -0.09 11.13
CA PRO A 83 -10.34 0.93 10.33
C PRO A 83 -11.55 0.38 9.60
N ARG A 84 -12.50 1.26 9.31
CA ARG A 84 -13.55 0.99 8.33
C ARG A 84 -12.97 1.25 6.96
N PHE A 85 -13.20 0.37 5.99
CA PHE A 85 -12.77 0.60 4.62
C PHE A 85 -13.61 -0.21 3.63
N LYS A 86 -13.59 0.22 2.38
CA LYS A 86 -13.97 -0.59 1.23
C LYS A 86 -12.89 -0.43 0.18
N LEU A 87 -12.03 -1.43 0.03
CA LEU A 87 -10.89 -1.40 -0.87
C LEU A 87 -11.09 -2.41 -1.99
N ASP A 88 -10.93 -1.96 -3.22
CA ASP A 88 -10.97 -2.80 -4.41
C ASP A 88 -9.56 -2.97 -4.95
N LEU A 89 -9.16 -4.22 -5.19
CA LEU A 89 -7.93 -4.63 -5.85
C LEU A 89 -8.25 -5.08 -7.28
N ALA A 90 -7.59 -4.46 -8.26
CA ALA A 90 -7.64 -4.89 -9.64
C ALA A 90 -6.22 -5.17 -10.13
N PHE A 91 -6.01 -6.37 -10.68
CA PHE A 91 -4.77 -6.77 -11.33
C PHE A 91 -5.06 -7.10 -12.79
N SER A 92 -4.17 -6.67 -13.69
CA SER A 92 -4.20 -7.00 -15.11
C SER A 92 -2.78 -7.17 -15.61
N GLY A 93 -2.44 -8.31 -16.22
CA GLY A 93 -1.09 -8.59 -16.68
C GLY A 93 -0.91 -10.05 -17.08
N ALA A 94 0.04 -10.33 -17.98
CA ALA A 94 0.35 -11.69 -18.45
C ALA A 94 -0.89 -12.48 -18.91
N GLY A 95 -1.83 -11.80 -19.58
CA GLY A 95 -3.07 -12.40 -20.07
C GLY A 95 -4.14 -12.67 -19.00
N GLN A 96 -3.89 -12.33 -17.74
CA GLN A 96 -4.82 -12.55 -16.63
C GLN A 96 -5.42 -11.23 -16.14
N ASN A 97 -6.67 -11.30 -15.69
CA ASN A 97 -7.37 -10.21 -15.02
C ASN A 97 -7.96 -10.73 -13.71
N LEU A 98 -7.67 -10.07 -12.60
CA LEU A 98 -8.23 -10.38 -11.29
C LEU A 98 -8.90 -9.12 -10.74
N LYS A 99 -10.11 -9.29 -10.21
CA LYS A 99 -10.80 -8.29 -9.40
C LYS A 99 -11.16 -8.92 -8.07
N ALA A 100 -10.68 -8.31 -7.01
CA ALA A 100 -10.99 -8.68 -5.64
C ALA A 100 -11.26 -7.40 -4.84
N GLY A 101 -11.78 -7.55 -3.63
CA GLY A 101 -11.96 -6.44 -2.73
C GLY A 101 -12.07 -6.91 -1.29
N ALA A 102 -11.93 -5.97 -0.38
CA ALA A 102 -12.11 -6.19 1.04
C ALA A 102 -12.91 -5.04 1.63
N THR A 103 -13.92 -5.35 2.44
CA THR A 103 -14.69 -4.35 3.17
C THR A 103 -14.59 -4.64 4.66
N SER A 104 -14.19 -3.64 5.44
CA SER A 104 -14.28 -3.66 6.91
C SER A 104 -15.30 -2.62 7.35
N THR A 105 -16.22 -3.03 8.20
CA THR A 105 -17.21 -2.13 8.84
C THR A 105 -16.80 -1.75 10.26
N GLY A 106 -15.63 -2.19 10.74
CA GLY A 106 -15.17 -2.06 12.13
C GLY A 106 -15.57 -3.24 13.02
N ASP A 107 -16.70 -3.89 12.70
CA ASP A 107 -17.25 -5.03 13.44
C ASP A 107 -17.45 -6.29 12.59
N LYS A 108 -17.44 -6.16 11.27
CA LYS A 108 -17.49 -7.27 10.31
C LYS A 108 -16.56 -7.01 9.14
N ALA A 109 -16.03 -8.08 8.55
CA ALA A 109 -15.27 -8.03 7.31
C ALA A 109 -15.93 -8.84 6.20
N PHE A 110 -15.68 -8.43 4.98
CA PHE A 110 -16.18 -9.05 3.76
C PHE A 110 -15.06 -9.10 2.73
N VAL A 111 -15.00 -10.19 1.97
CA VAL A 111 -14.12 -10.33 0.81
C VAL A 111 -14.97 -10.34 -0.43
N ASN A 112 -14.65 -9.49 -1.40
CA ASN A 112 -15.21 -9.53 -2.74
C ASN A 112 -14.27 -10.36 -3.62
N PHE A 113 -14.80 -11.35 -4.32
CA PHE A 113 -14.07 -12.10 -5.33
C PHE A 113 -14.98 -12.34 -6.53
N ASN A 114 -14.53 -11.99 -7.73
CA ASN A 114 -15.34 -12.09 -8.97
C ASN A 114 -16.74 -11.44 -8.85
N ASN A 115 -16.81 -10.25 -8.22
CA ASN A 115 -18.04 -9.50 -7.96
C ASN A 115 -19.05 -10.19 -7.02
N GLN A 116 -18.61 -11.19 -6.26
CA GLN A 116 -19.41 -11.82 -5.20
C GLN A 116 -18.80 -11.46 -3.85
N ASP A 117 -19.62 -10.94 -2.94
CA ASP A 117 -19.21 -10.68 -1.56
C ASP A 117 -19.37 -11.93 -0.70
N TYR A 118 -18.40 -12.17 0.16
CA TYR A 118 -18.36 -13.26 1.13
C TYR A 118 -18.15 -12.67 2.52
N ALA A 119 -19.02 -13.02 3.47
CA ALA A 119 -18.89 -12.59 4.86
C ALA A 119 -17.80 -13.40 5.55
N VAL A 120 -16.74 -12.73 6.00
CA VAL A 120 -15.68 -13.35 6.80
C VAL A 120 -16.29 -13.85 8.11
N SER A 121 -15.90 -15.06 8.52
CA SER A 121 -16.42 -15.64 9.77
C SER A 121 -16.01 -14.82 10.98
N ASP A 122 -16.84 -14.83 12.02
CA ASP A 122 -16.61 -14.04 13.24
C ASP A 122 -15.26 -14.38 13.89
N LEU A 123 -14.84 -15.64 13.82
CA LEU A 123 -13.56 -16.08 14.37
C LEU A 123 -12.38 -15.45 13.62
N VAL A 124 -12.37 -15.54 12.30
CA VAL A 124 -11.32 -14.95 11.45
C VAL A 124 -11.29 -13.44 11.62
N PHE A 125 -12.46 -12.79 11.70
CA PHE A 125 -12.54 -11.36 11.93
C PHE A 125 -11.97 -10.95 13.30
N LYS A 126 -12.32 -11.67 14.37
CA LYS A 126 -11.78 -11.41 15.72
C LYS A 126 -10.25 -11.54 15.77
N GLN A 127 -9.70 -12.55 15.10
CA GLN A 127 -8.25 -12.73 15.00
C GLN A 127 -7.58 -11.58 14.23
N LEU A 128 -8.15 -11.17 13.09
CA LEU A 128 -7.66 -10.02 12.32
C LEU A 128 -7.69 -8.74 13.16
N LYS A 129 -8.80 -8.45 13.83
CA LYS A 129 -8.96 -7.28 14.69
C LYS A 129 -7.95 -7.28 15.83
N ALA A 130 -7.79 -8.40 16.54
CA ALA A 130 -6.82 -8.53 17.62
C ALA A 130 -5.38 -8.35 17.14
N GLY A 131 -5.01 -8.95 16.00
CA GLY A 131 -3.68 -8.80 15.41
C GLY A 131 -3.38 -7.36 14.99
N TYR A 132 -4.36 -6.67 14.41
CA TYR A 132 -4.24 -5.25 14.06
C TYR A 132 -4.05 -4.37 15.31
N GLU A 133 -4.91 -4.54 16.33
CA GLU A 133 -4.85 -3.75 17.56
C GLU A 133 -3.55 -3.99 18.34
N GLU A 134 -3.04 -5.23 18.33
CA GLU A 134 -1.74 -5.56 18.91
C GLU A 134 -0.59 -4.90 18.14
N ALA A 135 -0.62 -4.94 16.81
CA ALA A 135 0.37 -4.26 15.98
C ALA A 135 0.37 -2.74 16.27
N GLN A 136 -0.80 -2.11 16.35
CA GLN A 136 -0.91 -0.68 16.70
C GLN A 136 -0.30 -0.38 18.07
N LYS A 137 -0.55 -1.22 19.09
CA LYS A 137 0.03 -1.06 20.44
C LYS A 137 1.57 -1.16 20.42
N ARG A 138 2.14 -2.05 19.59
CA ARG A 138 3.61 -2.18 19.44
C ARG A 138 4.19 -0.95 18.75
N SER A 139 3.57 -0.47 17.68
CA SER A 139 3.99 0.73 16.95
C SER A 139 3.95 1.99 17.82
N THR A 140 2.96 2.15 18.69
CA THR A 140 2.88 3.33 19.58
C THR A 140 3.99 3.37 20.64
N LYS A 141 4.48 2.21 21.09
CA LYS A 141 5.56 2.10 22.08
C LYS A 141 6.93 2.44 21.50
N GLU A 142 7.19 2.06 20.25
CA GLU A 142 8.46 2.35 19.57
C GLU A 142 8.53 3.77 18.99
N GLN A 143 7.38 4.41 18.73
CA GLN A 143 7.31 5.70 18.05
C GLN A 143 6.71 6.83 18.91
N LYS A 144 7.02 6.95 20.21
CA LYS A 144 6.69 8.11 21.09
C LYS A 144 5.41 8.90 20.71
N GLY A 145 4.28 8.22 20.49
CA GLY A 145 2.99 8.86 20.17
C GLY A 145 2.86 9.58 18.82
N LYS A 146 3.76 9.36 17.84
CA LYS A 146 3.65 9.96 16.50
C LYS A 146 2.62 9.23 15.64
N GLN A 147 1.74 10.00 14.99
CA GLN A 147 0.63 9.53 14.17
C GLN A 147 1.07 8.73 12.94
N PRO A 148 0.24 7.79 12.45
CA PRO A 148 0.54 7.07 11.22
C PRO A 148 0.63 8.05 10.03
N SER A 149 1.83 8.19 9.48
CA SER A 149 2.14 8.98 8.29
C SER A 149 2.86 8.09 7.28
N LEU A 150 3.07 8.53 6.04
CA LEU A 150 3.93 7.77 5.13
C LEU A 150 5.35 7.55 5.71
N ALA A 151 5.82 8.48 6.53
CA ALA A 151 7.06 8.30 7.29
C ALA A 151 6.96 7.16 8.32
N THR A 152 5.79 6.91 8.94
CA THR A 152 5.61 5.73 9.80
C THR A 152 5.48 4.43 8.99
N LEU A 153 5.07 4.48 7.72
CA LEU A 153 5.23 3.38 6.77
C LEU A 153 6.69 3.21 6.29
N GLY A 154 7.59 4.09 6.73
CA GLY A 154 9.02 4.03 6.42
C GLY A 154 9.43 4.76 5.15
N ILE A 155 8.52 5.54 4.55
CA ILE A 155 8.76 6.28 3.31
C ILE A 155 8.86 7.76 3.65
N ASP A 156 10.07 8.31 3.64
CA ASP A 156 10.31 9.75 3.82
C ASP A 156 11.04 10.30 2.60
N ALA A 157 10.29 10.94 1.70
CA ALA A 157 10.83 11.45 0.45
C ALA A 157 12.00 12.40 0.65
N ARG A 158 12.10 13.09 1.79
CA ARG A 158 13.18 14.03 2.09
C ARG A 158 14.55 13.37 2.20
N LYS A 159 14.60 12.04 2.42
CA LYS A 159 15.87 11.31 2.50
C LYS A 159 16.48 11.03 1.13
N TRP A 160 15.63 10.82 0.11
CA TRP A 160 16.06 10.35 -1.20
C TRP A 160 15.75 11.33 -2.33
N LEU A 161 14.90 12.33 -2.14
CA LEU A 161 14.60 13.33 -3.15
C LEU A 161 15.80 14.28 -3.31
N THR A 162 16.24 14.49 -4.55
CA THR A 162 17.34 15.41 -4.90
C THR A 162 16.83 16.56 -5.74
N ASP A 163 17.47 17.73 -5.60
CA ASP A 163 17.13 18.97 -6.31
C ASP A 163 15.62 19.27 -6.37
N PRO A 164 14.91 19.24 -5.21
CA PRO A 164 13.47 19.47 -5.22
C PRO A 164 13.15 20.89 -5.70
N ARG A 165 12.08 21.01 -6.48
CA ARG A 165 11.59 22.28 -7.02
C ARG A 165 10.09 22.39 -6.81
N ASN A 166 9.65 23.55 -6.33
CA ASN A 166 8.25 23.95 -6.40
C ASN A 166 7.91 24.21 -7.87
N ALA A 167 7.06 23.36 -8.44
CA ALA A 167 6.62 23.42 -9.83
C ALA A 167 5.29 24.17 -10.00
N GLY A 168 4.82 24.85 -8.95
CA GLY A 168 3.62 25.68 -8.97
C GLY A 168 2.34 24.93 -8.56
N GLU A 169 1.22 25.55 -8.87
CA GLU A 169 -0.11 25.08 -8.45
C GLU A 169 -0.63 23.96 -9.35
N ALA A 170 -1.35 23.01 -8.75
CA ALA A 170 -2.01 21.91 -9.44
C ALA A 170 -3.27 21.48 -8.68
N LYS A 171 -4.10 20.64 -9.29
CA LYS A 171 -5.27 20.04 -8.63
C LYS A 171 -5.13 18.54 -8.49
N VAL A 172 -5.57 18.01 -7.34
CA VAL A 172 -5.70 16.57 -7.08
C VAL A 172 -7.05 16.31 -6.45
N GLY A 173 -7.92 15.55 -7.13
CA GLY A 173 -9.25 15.23 -6.60
C GLY A 173 -10.18 16.45 -6.41
N GLY A 174 -9.88 17.59 -7.04
CA GLY A 174 -10.60 18.85 -6.87
C GLY A 174 -9.88 19.86 -5.97
N ASP A 175 -9.08 19.35 -5.02
CA ASP A 175 -8.32 20.16 -4.05
C ASP A 175 -7.16 20.91 -4.71
N ASP A 176 -6.90 22.11 -4.21
CA ASP A 176 -5.73 22.89 -4.60
C ASP A 176 -4.46 22.38 -3.92
N THR A 177 -3.42 22.19 -4.73
CA THR A 177 -2.14 21.63 -4.30
C THR A 177 -0.97 22.43 -4.85
N ILE A 178 0.17 22.30 -4.18
CA ILE A 178 1.47 22.68 -4.72
C ILE A 178 2.19 21.42 -5.19
N LYS A 179 2.59 21.43 -6.45
CA LYS A 179 3.39 20.36 -7.05
C LYS A 179 4.86 20.60 -6.74
N VAL A 180 5.51 19.58 -6.21
CA VAL A 180 6.97 19.50 -6.07
C VAL A 180 7.48 18.43 -7.02
N THR A 181 8.56 18.74 -7.73
CA THR A 181 9.28 17.77 -8.57
C THR A 181 10.71 17.64 -8.09
N GLY A 182 11.34 16.48 -8.27
CA GLY A 182 12.75 16.31 -7.99
C GLY A 182 13.33 15.08 -8.67
N GLY A 183 14.65 15.01 -8.66
CA GLY A 183 15.40 13.78 -8.92
C GLY A 183 15.39 12.87 -7.70
N VAL A 184 16.02 11.70 -7.80
CA VAL A 184 16.08 10.74 -6.69
C VAL A 184 17.44 10.09 -6.58
N ASP A 185 17.90 10.01 -5.34
CA ASP A 185 18.97 9.15 -4.86
C ASP A 185 18.43 7.70 -4.75
N VAL A 186 18.60 6.93 -5.84
CA VAL A 186 18.10 5.55 -5.95
C VAL A 186 18.61 4.65 -4.81
N PRO A 187 19.90 4.65 -4.44
CA PRO A 187 20.38 3.90 -3.29
C PRO A 187 19.58 4.15 -2.01
N LYS A 188 19.30 5.42 -1.68
CA LYS A 188 18.52 5.79 -0.48
C LYS A 188 17.03 5.45 -0.61
N LEU A 189 16.45 5.56 -1.79
CA LEU A 189 15.09 5.09 -2.04
C LEU A 189 14.98 3.59 -1.72
N LEU A 190 15.95 2.80 -2.19
CA LEU A 190 15.99 1.35 -1.95
C LEU A 190 16.18 0.99 -0.46
N ASP A 191 16.80 1.87 0.34
CA ASP A 191 16.86 1.69 1.80
C ASP A 191 15.46 1.82 2.43
N ASP A 192 14.69 2.86 2.07
CA ASP A 192 13.31 3.04 2.54
C ASP A 192 12.40 1.88 2.06
N VAL A 193 12.61 1.35 0.85
CA VAL A 193 11.92 0.13 0.37
C VAL A 193 12.21 -1.08 1.28
N ASN A 194 13.46 -1.29 1.68
CA ASN A 194 13.81 -2.37 2.60
C ASN A 194 13.18 -2.20 3.99
N VAL A 195 13.08 -0.95 4.47
CA VAL A 195 12.34 -0.64 5.71
C VAL A 195 10.87 -1.01 5.57
N ALA A 196 10.24 -0.66 4.44
CA ALA A 196 8.84 -0.99 4.17
C ALA A 196 8.62 -2.51 4.08
N LEU A 197 9.48 -3.25 3.37
CA LEU A 197 9.42 -4.72 3.27
C LEU A 197 9.58 -5.40 4.64
N SER A 198 10.49 -4.88 5.48
CA SER A 198 10.69 -5.40 6.84
C SER A 198 9.45 -5.18 7.71
N LYS A 199 8.79 -4.01 7.59
CA LYS A 199 7.53 -3.73 8.30
C LYS A 199 6.36 -4.55 7.77
N ALA A 200 6.27 -4.76 6.46
CA ALA A 200 5.27 -5.65 5.88
C ALA A 200 5.43 -7.08 6.43
N SER A 201 6.67 -7.54 6.57
CA SER A 201 6.98 -8.85 7.16
C SER A 201 6.60 -8.92 8.64
N SER A 202 6.78 -7.86 9.43
CA SER A 202 6.37 -7.87 10.84
C SER A 202 4.84 -7.88 11.04
N LEU A 203 4.07 -7.53 10.01
CA LEU A 203 2.61 -7.57 10.00
C LEU A 203 2.03 -8.94 9.61
N GLY A 204 2.85 -9.98 9.44
CA GLY A 204 2.37 -11.33 9.14
C GLY A 204 2.22 -11.65 7.65
N LEU A 205 2.64 -10.74 6.75
CA LEU A 205 2.49 -10.90 5.29
C LEU A 205 3.52 -11.85 4.67
N GLN A 206 4.46 -12.38 5.45
CA GLN A 206 5.54 -13.27 5.00
C GLN A 206 5.06 -14.61 4.42
N ASN A 207 3.87 -15.07 4.79
CA ASN A 207 3.34 -16.38 4.35
C ASN A 207 2.72 -16.35 2.94
N THR A 208 2.78 -15.22 2.24
CA THR A 208 2.26 -15.11 0.86
C THR A 208 3.22 -15.66 -0.21
N GLY A 209 4.41 -16.15 0.18
CA GLY A 209 5.38 -16.83 -0.69
C GLY A 209 6.01 -15.97 -1.80
N GLN A 210 5.50 -14.76 -2.02
CA GLN A 210 5.81 -13.93 -3.18
C GLN A 210 6.53 -12.62 -2.82
N LEU A 211 6.50 -12.19 -1.54
CA LEU A 211 7.11 -10.92 -1.13
C LEU A 211 8.42 -11.17 -0.37
N PRO A 212 9.57 -10.66 -0.86
CA PRO A 212 10.84 -10.79 -0.16
C PRO A 212 10.87 -9.92 1.11
N GLN A 213 11.55 -10.39 2.16
CA GLN A 213 11.72 -9.61 3.40
C GLN A 213 12.58 -8.36 3.21
N LYS A 214 13.52 -8.41 2.25
CA LYS A 214 14.40 -7.32 1.84
C LYS A 214 14.96 -7.59 0.44
N LEU A 215 15.38 -6.54 -0.25
CA LEU A 215 16.20 -6.60 -1.45
C LEU A 215 17.66 -6.91 -1.08
N THR A 216 18.29 -7.86 -1.77
CA THR A 216 19.72 -8.19 -1.58
C THR A 216 20.63 -7.11 -2.15
N ALA A 217 21.92 -7.12 -1.78
CA ALA A 217 22.90 -6.16 -2.30
C ALA A 217 23.03 -6.24 -3.82
N GLU A 218 22.98 -7.45 -4.37
CA GLU A 218 23.06 -7.74 -5.80
C GLU A 218 21.81 -7.20 -6.52
N GLN A 219 20.61 -7.47 -5.98
CA GLN A 219 19.35 -6.94 -6.53
C GLN A 219 19.34 -5.42 -6.52
N ARG A 220 19.80 -4.79 -5.44
CA ARG A 220 19.92 -3.33 -5.35
C ARG A 220 20.89 -2.77 -6.38
N LYS A 221 22.07 -3.40 -6.53
CA LYS A 221 23.06 -3.01 -7.51
C LYS A 221 22.52 -3.11 -8.93
N GLN A 222 21.81 -4.19 -9.26
CA GLN A 222 21.16 -4.36 -10.56
C GLN A 222 20.16 -3.26 -10.86
N VAL A 223 19.32 -2.88 -9.87
CA VAL A 223 18.37 -1.77 -10.04
C VAL A 223 19.12 -0.45 -10.27
N VAL A 224 20.13 -0.14 -9.44
CA VAL A 224 20.93 1.09 -9.56
C VAL A 224 21.61 1.19 -10.93
N ASP A 225 22.23 0.11 -11.40
CA ASP A 225 22.94 0.06 -12.68
C ASP A 225 21.98 0.16 -13.89
N ALA A 226 20.73 -0.26 -13.72
CA ALA A 226 19.70 -0.24 -14.76
C ALA A 226 18.94 1.09 -14.88
N VAL A 227 18.95 1.95 -13.86
CA VAL A 227 18.19 3.21 -13.87
C VAL A 227 18.74 4.18 -14.94
N LYS A 228 17.87 4.58 -15.87
CA LYS A 228 18.16 5.60 -16.89
C LYS A 228 17.44 6.91 -16.64
N GLY A 229 16.22 6.83 -16.13
CA GLY A 229 15.40 7.97 -15.80
C GLY A 229 14.67 7.72 -14.50
N LEU A 230 14.65 8.72 -13.63
CA LEU A 230 13.80 8.68 -12.46
C LEU A 230 13.21 10.07 -12.22
N LYS A 231 11.88 10.12 -12.10
CA LYS A 231 11.14 11.34 -11.81
C LYS A 231 10.22 11.12 -10.63
N VAL A 232 10.21 12.08 -9.72
CA VAL A 232 9.23 12.14 -8.63
C VAL A 232 8.40 13.41 -8.72
N GLU A 233 7.10 13.24 -8.47
CA GLU A 233 6.15 14.32 -8.31
C GLU A 233 5.41 14.13 -6.98
N ILE A 234 5.36 15.18 -6.18
CA ILE A 234 4.70 15.22 -4.86
C ILE A 234 3.69 16.35 -4.90
N TYR A 235 2.45 16.10 -4.50
CA TYR A 235 1.37 17.09 -4.49
C TYR A 235 0.94 17.30 -3.05
N THR A 236 1.16 18.50 -2.55
CA THR A 236 0.87 18.89 -1.16
C THR A 236 -0.34 19.81 -1.12
N GLY A 237 -1.33 19.55 -0.25
CA GLY A 237 -2.48 20.42 -0.08
C GLY A 237 -2.07 21.86 0.28
N LYS A 238 -2.65 22.86 -0.38
CA LYS A 238 -2.30 24.28 -0.11
C LYS A 238 -2.65 24.69 1.31
N GLU A 239 -3.81 24.25 1.77
CA GLU A 239 -4.39 24.64 3.06
C GLU A 239 -3.73 23.85 4.20
N ASP A 240 -3.87 22.53 4.17
CA ASP A 240 -3.54 21.63 5.29
C ASP A 240 -2.13 21.04 5.21
N LYS A 241 -1.39 21.24 4.11
CA LYS A 241 -0.07 20.64 3.85
C LYS A 241 -0.06 19.12 3.93
N ILE A 242 -1.20 18.45 3.79
CA ILE A 242 -1.26 16.98 3.76
C ILE A 242 -0.89 16.51 2.34
N LEU A 243 -0.18 15.38 2.24
CA LEU A 243 0.10 14.77 0.94
C LEU A 243 -1.20 14.34 0.25
N ARG A 244 -1.44 14.87 -0.95
CA ARG A 244 -2.56 14.50 -1.82
C ARG A 244 -2.18 13.45 -2.86
N ARG A 245 -0.96 13.49 -3.39
CA ARG A 245 -0.49 12.52 -4.39
C ARG A 245 1.02 12.41 -4.43
N MET A 246 1.53 11.22 -4.70
CA MET A 246 2.93 10.97 -4.99
C MET A 246 3.03 10.08 -6.23
N VAL A 247 3.84 10.51 -7.21
CA VAL A 247 4.14 9.75 -8.41
C VAL A 247 5.63 9.49 -8.45
N VAL A 248 6.02 8.22 -8.59
CA VAL A 248 7.39 7.80 -8.86
C VAL A 248 7.39 7.09 -10.21
N ALA A 249 8.13 7.63 -11.17
CA ALA A 249 8.31 7.02 -12.48
C ALA A 249 9.80 6.69 -12.67
N LEU A 250 10.07 5.44 -13.04
CA LEU A 250 11.40 4.86 -13.17
C LEU A 250 11.51 4.18 -14.54
N ASP A 251 12.52 4.56 -15.31
CA ASP A 251 12.88 3.93 -16.59
C ASP A 251 14.15 3.10 -16.39
N LEU A 252 14.05 1.82 -16.71
CA LEU A 252 15.11 0.81 -16.57
C LEU A 252 15.57 0.33 -17.95
N GLU A 253 16.87 0.14 -18.11
CA GLU A 253 17.48 -0.51 -19.28
C GLU A 253 18.27 -1.73 -18.81
N ALA A 254 18.10 -2.87 -19.49
CA ALA A 254 18.79 -4.09 -19.12
C ALA A 254 20.31 -3.97 -19.37
N PRO A 255 21.18 -4.42 -18.44
CA PRO A 255 22.62 -4.37 -18.65
C PRO A 255 23.05 -5.27 -19.83
N LYS A 256 23.92 -4.73 -20.70
CA LYS A 256 24.40 -5.38 -21.93
C LYS A 256 25.27 -6.63 -21.70
N SER A 257 25.71 -6.86 -20.46
CA SER A 257 26.65 -7.93 -20.09
C SER A 257 25.96 -9.06 -19.31
N SER A 258 25.04 -9.74 -19.97
CA SER A 258 24.74 -11.16 -19.81
C SER A 258 23.78 -11.50 -20.95
N GLY A 259 23.95 -12.63 -21.62
CA GLY A 259 22.92 -13.12 -22.55
C GLY A 259 21.59 -13.10 -21.81
N SER A 260 20.68 -12.22 -22.23
CA SER A 260 19.54 -11.75 -21.44
C SER A 260 18.72 -12.92 -20.92
N ALA A 261 18.89 -13.27 -19.65
CA ALA A 261 18.19 -14.41 -19.05
C ALA A 261 16.66 -14.22 -18.99
N GLN A 262 16.13 -13.03 -19.30
CA GLN A 262 14.69 -12.71 -19.21
C GLN A 262 14.11 -11.92 -20.41
N GLY A 263 14.84 -11.74 -21.52
CA GLY A 263 14.31 -11.16 -22.78
C GLY A 263 13.89 -9.67 -22.76
N ALA A 264 13.62 -9.06 -21.60
CA ALA A 264 13.26 -7.65 -21.50
C ALA A 264 14.47 -6.74 -21.77
N GLN A 265 14.30 -5.78 -22.69
CA GLN A 265 15.31 -4.79 -23.08
C GLN A 265 15.24 -3.54 -22.23
N SER A 266 14.02 -3.12 -21.88
CA SER A 266 13.75 -1.97 -21.02
C SER A 266 12.46 -2.17 -20.25
N ALA A 267 12.32 -1.48 -19.12
CA ALA A 267 11.09 -1.48 -18.35
C ALA A 267 10.77 -0.08 -17.82
N ALA A 268 9.52 0.35 -17.98
CA ALA A 268 9.00 1.55 -17.34
C ALA A 268 8.15 1.14 -16.13
N VAL A 269 8.51 1.61 -14.94
CA VAL A 269 7.80 1.37 -13.69
C VAL A 269 7.20 2.68 -13.21
N LYS A 270 5.89 2.70 -12.96
CA LYS A 270 5.20 3.85 -12.39
C LYS A 270 4.42 3.45 -11.16
N LEU A 271 4.72 4.09 -10.04
CA LEU A 271 3.91 4.09 -8.82
C LEU A 271 3.16 5.42 -8.73
N ASP A 272 1.85 5.37 -8.53
CA ASP A 272 0.97 6.52 -8.42
C ASP A 272 0.06 6.34 -7.20
N PHE A 273 0.40 7.02 -6.12
CA PHE A 273 -0.34 7.02 -4.87
C PHE A 273 -1.11 8.34 -4.73
N SER A 274 -2.34 8.28 -4.24
CA SER A 274 -3.20 9.44 -4.00
C SER A 274 -4.09 9.25 -2.78
N LEU A 275 -4.34 10.38 -2.11
CA LEU A 275 -5.35 10.56 -1.08
C LEU A 275 -6.23 11.74 -1.51
N THR A 276 -7.52 11.47 -1.64
CA THR A 276 -8.54 12.46 -2.01
C THR A 276 -9.68 12.40 -1.00
N LYS A 277 -10.57 13.39 -0.98
CA LYS A 277 -11.71 13.43 -0.05
C LYS A 277 -11.29 13.26 1.41
N ILE A 278 -10.22 13.96 1.80
CA ILE A 278 -9.65 13.84 3.13
C ILE A 278 -10.58 14.51 4.14
N ASN A 279 -10.89 13.81 5.22
CA ASN A 279 -11.80 14.26 6.28
C ASN A 279 -13.21 14.61 5.76
N GLU A 280 -13.61 13.99 4.65
CA GLU A 280 -14.99 14.01 4.15
C GLU A 280 -15.72 12.72 4.56
N ASP A 281 -17.05 12.81 4.72
CA ASP A 281 -17.90 11.67 5.03
C ASP A 281 -17.80 10.59 3.94
N SER A 282 -17.43 9.36 4.31
CA SER A 282 -17.35 8.24 3.39
C SER A 282 -18.42 7.19 3.68
N LYS A 283 -19.13 6.78 2.62
CA LYS A 283 -20.15 5.72 2.74
C LYS A 283 -19.51 4.34 2.65
N ILE A 284 -19.10 3.79 3.79
CA ILE A 284 -18.67 2.38 3.91
C ILE A 284 -19.84 1.56 4.45
N VAL A 285 -20.56 0.92 3.54
CA VAL A 285 -21.78 0.14 3.84
C VAL A 285 -21.51 -1.36 3.82
N THR A 286 -22.23 -2.08 4.67
CA THR A 286 -22.26 -3.55 4.67
C THR A 286 -22.86 -4.06 3.35
N PRO A 287 -22.19 -4.96 2.63
CA PRO A 287 -22.77 -5.60 1.45
C PRO A 287 -24.02 -6.39 1.82
N SER A 288 -25.09 -6.28 1.01
CA SER A 288 -26.39 -6.85 1.35
C SER A 288 -26.60 -8.30 0.90
N LYS A 289 -25.72 -8.83 0.02
CA LYS A 289 -25.86 -10.17 -0.59
C LYS A 289 -24.56 -10.98 -0.44
N THR A 290 -24.26 -11.35 0.81
CA THR A 290 -23.02 -12.05 1.14
C THR A 290 -23.20 -13.55 1.20
N LYS A 291 -22.24 -14.29 0.66
CA LYS A 291 -22.12 -15.74 0.85
C LYS A 291 -21.23 -16.08 2.07
N PRO A 292 -21.31 -17.30 2.62
CA PRO A 292 -20.37 -17.76 3.65
C PRO A 292 -18.93 -17.80 3.14
N PHE A 293 -17.96 -17.39 3.96
CA PHE A 293 -16.53 -17.43 3.61
C PHE A 293 -16.03 -18.82 3.18
N ASP A 294 -16.60 -19.89 3.73
CA ASP A 294 -16.21 -21.26 3.41
C ASP A 294 -16.47 -21.62 1.93
N GLU A 295 -17.48 -21.02 1.29
CA GLU A 295 -17.71 -21.18 -0.15
C GLU A 295 -16.53 -20.60 -0.96
N LEU A 296 -15.98 -19.46 -0.54
CA LEU A 296 -14.80 -18.88 -1.17
C LEU A 296 -13.57 -19.77 -0.98
N LEU A 297 -13.37 -20.30 0.23
CA LEU A 297 -12.25 -21.20 0.52
C LEU A 297 -12.33 -22.48 -0.32
N ALA A 298 -13.51 -23.08 -0.46
CA ALA A 298 -13.72 -24.23 -1.33
C ALA A 298 -13.41 -23.90 -2.80
N GLN A 299 -13.86 -22.74 -3.28
CA GLN A 299 -13.57 -22.27 -4.63
C GLN A 299 -12.07 -22.08 -4.86
N LEU A 300 -11.35 -21.44 -3.92
CA LEU A 300 -9.90 -21.25 -4.03
C LEU A 300 -9.13 -22.56 -3.89
N GLY A 301 -9.58 -23.48 -3.02
CA GLY A 301 -8.99 -24.81 -2.88
C GLY A 301 -9.07 -25.63 -4.16
N SER A 302 -10.19 -25.56 -4.89
CA SER A 302 -10.33 -26.20 -6.20
C SER A 302 -9.41 -25.60 -7.28
N LEU A 303 -9.13 -24.30 -7.21
CA LEU A 303 -8.18 -23.63 -8.10
C LEU A 303 -6.72 -23.99 -7.78
N GLY A 304 -6.38 -24.17 -6.51
CA GLY A 304 -5.08 -24.69 -6.07
C GLY A 304 -4.82 -26.14 -6.46
N GLY A 305 -5.87 -26.93 -6.71
CA GLY A 305 -5.78 -28.31 -7.21
C GLY A 305 -5.40 -28.45 -8.70
N LEU A 306 -5.40 -27.35 -9.46
CA LEU A 306 -5.06 -27.35 -10.90
C LEU A 306 -3.56 -27.13 -11.19
N GLY A 307 -2.73 -26.98 -10.16
CA GLY A 307 -1.27 -27.05 -10.26
C GLY A 307 -0.68 -28.46 -10.14
N GLY A 308 -1.52 -29.48 -9.96
CA GLY A 308 -1.11 -30.87 -9.66
C GLY A 308 -1.48 -31.91 -10.70
N ALA A 309 -1.92 -31.51 -11.90
CA ALA A 309 -2.20 -32.47 -12.98
C ALA A 309 -0.93 -32.74 -13.79
N GLY A 310 -0.08 -33.64 -13.27
CA GLY A 310 0.97 -34.29 -14.05
C GLY A 310 2.37 -34.14 -13.49
N SER A 311 2.64 -34.72 -12.31
CA SER A 311 3.99 -35.21 -11.96
C SER A 311 3.88 -36.23 -10.83
N GLN A 312 4.53 -37.36 -11.08
CA GLN A 312 4.76 -38.49 -10.18
C GLN A 312 5.34 -38.02 -8.82
N PRO A 313 5.07 -38.71 -7.70
CA PRO A 313 5.63 -38.31 -6.42
C PRO A 313 7.14 -38.56 -6.40
N ASP A 314 7.91 -37.48 -6.43
CA ASP A 314 9.35 -37.48 -6.15
C ASP A 314 9.55 -37.17 -4.65
N PRO A 315 10.20 -38.03 -3.86
CA PRO A 315 10.38 -37.81 -2.43
C PRO A 315 11.59 -36.90 -2.20
N GLY A 316 11.39 -35.57 -2.26
CA GLY A 316 12.44 -34.63 -1.89
C GLY A 316 12.07 -33.14 -2.02
N GLY A 317 11.83 -32.47 -0.89
CA GLY A 317 11.76 -31.00 -0.75
C GLY A 317 10.35 -30.47 -0.43
N SER A 318 9.92 -30.42 0.84
CA SER A 318 10.15 -29.36 1.84
C SER A 318 9.42 -28.02 1.54
N GLY A 319 8.24 -27.84 2.15
CA GLY A 319 7.67 -26.50 2.35
C GLY A 319 6.15 -26.39 2.51
N GLY A 320 5.38 -27.47 2.28
CA GLY A 320 3.93 -27.48 2.51
C GLY A 320 3.59 -28.22 3.81
N ALA A 321 2.69 -27.67 4.62
CA ALA A 321 2.11 -28.38 5.74
C ALA A 321 1.49 -29.70 5.23
N SER A 322 1.86 -30.82 5.86
CA SER A 322 1.28 -32.12 5.60
C SER A 322 -0.23 -32.10 5.84
N GLN A 323 -0.96 -33.02 5.20
CA GLN A 323 -2.41 -33.15 5.42
C GLN A 323 -2.77 -33.35 6.91
N GLN A 324 -1.86 -33.94 7.68
CA GLN A 324 -2.05 -34.16 9.11
C GLN A 324 -1.84 -32.89 9.93
N GLU A 325 -0.89 -32.03 9.56
CA GLU A 325 -0.72 -30.70 10.16
C GLU A 325 -1.92 -29.80 9.86
N LEU A 326 -2.44 -29.84 8.63
CA LEU A 326 -3.66 -29.13 8.25
C LEU A 326 -4.89 -29.62 9.04
N LYS A 327 -5.02 -30.93 9.25
CA LYS A 327 -6.09 -31.50 10.07
C LYS A 327 -5.95 -31.09 11.53
N ASN A 328 -4.75 -31.16 12.10
CA ASN A 328 -4.48 -30.77 13.49
C ASN A 328 -4.74 -29.28 13.72
N TYR A 329 -4.36 -28.44 12.76
CA TYR A 329 -4.69 -27.02 12.76
C TYR A 329 -6.21 -26.79 12.76
N THR A 330 -6.93 -27.47 11.88
CA THR A 330 -8.40 -27.34 11.77
C THR A 330 -9.11 -27.80 13.05
N ASP A 331 -8.69 -28.92 13.63
CA ASP A 331 -9.23 -29.44 14.90
C ASP A 331 -8.91 -28.50 16.07
N CYS A 332 -7.71 -27.91 16.08
CA CYS A 332 -7.30 -26.91 17.07
C CYS A 332 -8.14 -25.64 16.99
N ILE A 333 -8.32 -25.08 15.79
CA ILE A 333 -9.16 -23.89 15.57
C ILE A 333 -10.61 -24.15 15.98
N THR A 334 -11.13 -25.34 15.68
CA THR A 334 -12.48 -25.75 16.08
C THR A 334 -12.64 -25.80 17.61
N LYS A 335 -11.64 -26.35 18.32
CA LYS A 335 -11.63 -26.40 19.79
C LYS A 335 -11.41 -25.04 20.43
N ALA A 336 -10.63 -24.17 19.79
CA ALA A 336 -10.37 -22.82 20.28
C ALA A 336 -11.65 -21.97 20.31
N GLY A 337 -12.62 -22.25 19.45
CA GLY A 337 -13.92 -21.58 19.45
C GLY A 337 -13.75 -20.06 19.35
N SER A 338 -14.22 -19.31 20.36
CA SER A 338 -14.08 -17.85 20.40
C SER A 338 -12.82 -17.35 21.14
N ASP A 339 -11.95 -18.23 21.61
CA ASP A 339 -10.70 -17.87 22.28
C ASP A 339 -9.61 -17.51 21.27
N VAL A 340 -9.34 -16.20 21.16
CA VAL A 340 -8.36 -15.65 20.20
C VAL A 340 -6.94 -16.13 20.49
N LYS A 341 -6.56 -16.29 21.76
CA LYS A 341 -5.21 -16.68 22.13
C LYS A 341 -4.98 -18.16 21.79
N ALA A 342 -5.95 -19.01 22.13
CA ALA A 342 -5.92 -20.42 21.76
C ALA A 342 -5.89 -20.61 20.24
N ALA A 343 -6.66 -19.80 19.49
CA ALA A 343 -6.69 -19.89 18.04
C ALA A 343 -5.38 -19.39 17.38
N GLN A 344 -4.72 -18.38 17.96
CA GLN A 344 -3.39 -17.94 17.53
C GLN A 344 -2.32 -19.00 17.80
N ASP A 345 -2.41 -19.73 18.92
CA ASP A 345 -1.50 -20.82 19.24
C ASP A 345 -1.61 -21.99 18.26
N CYS A 346 -2.79 -22.21 17.65
CA CYS A 346 -2.96 -23.21 16.60
C CYS A 346 -2.05 -22.96 15.38
N ALA A 347 -1.69 -21.71 15.08
CA ALA A 347 -0.83 -21.40 13.93
C ALA A 347 0.57 -22.05 14.04
N LYS A 348 1.03 -22.39 15.25
CA LYS A 348 2.28 -23.12 15.49
C LYS A 348 2.26 -24.55 14.94
N LEU A 349 1.07 -25.10 14.66
CA LEU A 349 0.89 -26.43 14.09
C LEU A 349 1.11 -26.48 12.57
N LEU A 350 1.31 -25.33 11.92
CA LEU A 350 1.55 -25.21 10.47
C LEU A 350 2.99 -24.81 10.12
N THR A 351 3.82 -24.59 11.14
CA THR A 351 5.26 -24.32 10.99
C THR A 351 6.04 -25.57 11.34
N PRO A 352 7.00 -26.02 10.50
CA PRO A 352 7.87 -27.15 10.83
C PRO A 352 8.76 -26.88 12.04
#